data_AF-A0A8C4Q5U1-F1
#
_entry.id   AF-A0A8C4Q5U1-F1
#
_cell.length_a   1.000
_cell.length_b   1.000
_cell.length_c   1.000
_cell.angle_alpha   90.00
_cell.angle_beta   90.00
_cell.angle_gamma   90.00
#
_symmetry.space_group_name_H-M   'P 1'
#
loop_
_entity.id
_entity.type
_entity.pdbx_description
1 polymer ?
#
loop_
_entity_poly.entity_id
_entity_poly.type
_entity_poly.pdbx_seq_one_letter_code
_entity_poly.pdbx_strand_id
1 'polypeptide(L)'
;MDVQVGETFKVPSGCPVVTVDGYVDPSGGNRFCLGQLSNVHRTEASERARLHIGKGVELECRGEGDVWVRCLSDHAIFVQSYYLDREAGRAPGDIVHKIYPGANIKVGLYDDSIGVDDLRRLCILRMSFVKGWGPDYPRHNIKQTPCWIEIHLHRALQLLDEVLHTMPISELCPLD
;
A
#
# COMPACT_ATOMS: atom_id res chain seq x y z
N MET A 1 1.26 -3.78 -15.01
CA MET A 1 2.01 -5.00 -15.38
C MET A 1 2.17 -5.88 -14.15
N ASP A 2 2.43 -7.17 -14.32
CA ASP A 2 2.67 -8.12 -13.22
C ASP A 2 4.17 -8.36 -12.97
N VAL A 3 5.00 -7.36 -13.28
CA VAL A 3 6.46 -7.45 -13.15
C VAL A 3 6.90 -6.51 -12.04
N GLN A 4 7.52 -7.06 -11.00
CA GLN A 4 8.18 -6.28 -9.96
C GLN A 4 9.43 -5.61 -10.55
N VAL A 5 9.64 -4.34 -10.22
CA VAL A 5 10.78 -3.55 -10.70
C VAL A 5 11.56 -3.03 -9.49
N GLY A 6 12.86 -3.34 -9.45
CA GLY A 6 13.72 -3.01 -8.32
C GLY A 6 13.54 -3.94 -7.12
N GLU A 7 14.28 -3.66 -6.05
CA GLU A 7 14.21 -4.39 -4.80
C GLU A 7 13.12 -3.83 -3.88
N THR A 8 12.68 -4.64 -2.91
CA THR A 8 11.74 -4.19 -1.88
C THR A 8 12.39 -3.14 -0.99
N PHE A 9 11.85 -1.91 -1.01
CA PHE A 9 12.29 -0.83 -0.14
C PHE A 9 11.79 -1.04 1.29
N LYS A 10 12.70 -1.08 2.27
CA LYS A 10 12.37 -1.26 3.69
C LYS A 10 12.54 0.07 4.42
N VAL A 11 11.47 0.52 5.07
CA VAL A 11 11.48 1.74 5.88
C VAL A 11 11.88 1.38 7.32
N PRO A 12 12.91 2.01 7.89
CA PRO A 12 13.26 1.81 9.30
C PRO A 12 12.12 2.26 10.22
N SER A 13 11.93 1.58 11.35
CA SER A 13 10.91 1.95 12.35
C SER A 13 11.09 3.35 12.94
N GLY A 14 12.32 3.86 12.95
CA GLY A 14 12.63 5.24 13.36
C GLY A 14 12.17 6.32 12.37
N CYS A 15 11.67 5.94 11.18
CA CYS A 15 11.13 6.85 10.17
C CYS A 15 9.60 6.71 10.11
N PRO A 16 8.84 7.53 10.84
CA PRO A 16 7.37 7.45 10.84
C PRO A 16 6.77 7.92 9.50
N VAL A 17 7.54 8.65 8.71
CA VAL A 17 7.13 9.19 7.41
C VAL A 17 8.04 8.63 6.34
N VAL A 18 7.45 8.11 5.26
CA VAL A 18 8.17 7.73 4.04
C VAL A 18 7.54 8.40 2.82
N THR A 19 8.37 8.97 1.96
CA THR A 19 7.92 9.54 0.68
C THR A 19 8.22 8.56 -0.45
N VAL A 20 7.24 8.30 -1.31
CA VAL A 20 7.43 7.53 -2.56
C VAL A 20 7.15 8.44 -3.73
N ASP A 21 8.16 8.68 -4.57
CA ASP A 21 8.09 9.69 -5.63
C ASP A 21 8.70 9.24 -6.97
N GLY A 22 8.54 10.09 -7.99
CA GLY A 22 9.04 9.85 -9.34
C GLY A 22 10.45 10.39 -9.61
N TYR A 23 11.14 10.90 -8.59
CA TYR A 23 12.49 11.46 -8.74
C TYR A 23 13.55 10.35 -8.78
N VAL A 24 14.84 10.73 -8.75
CA VAL A 24 15.97 9.84 -9.06
C VAL A 24 17.02 9.76 -7.94
N ASP A 25 16.68 10.22 -6.74
CA ASP A 25 17.63 10.27 -5.62
C ASP A 25 17.85 8.86 -5.03
N PRO A 26 19.11 8.34 -5.03
CA PRO A 26 19.42 7.00 -4.53
C PRO A 26 19.63 6.94 -3.01
N SER A 27 19.58 8.07 -2.29
CA SER A 27 19.98 8.16 -0.87
C SER A 27 19.18 7.24 0.07
N GLY A 28 17.96 6.86 -0.31
CA GLY A 28 17.12 5.95 0.46
C GLY A 28 16.70 6.49 1.83
N GLY A 29 16.54 5.59 2.80
CA GLY A 29 16.11 5.94 4.17
C GLY A 29 14.61 6.14 4.29
N ASN A 30 14.17 7.40 4.33
CA ASN A 30 12.75 7.78 4.42
C ASN A 30 12.16 8.19 3.05
N ARG A 31 12.89 7.94 1.96
CA ARG A 31 12.47 8.34 0.62
C ARG A 31 12.77 7.25 -0.40
N PHE A 32 11.74 6.84 -1.13
CA PHE A 32 11.81 5.84 -2.18
C PHE A 32 11.53 6.46 -3.55
N CYS A 33 12.59 6.67 -4.31
CA CYS A 33 12.56 7.27 -5.64
C CYS A 33 12.38 6.19 -6.71
N LEU A 34 11.24 6.20 -7.39
CA LEU A 34 10.93 5.22 -8.44
C LEU A 34 11.64 5.53 -9.75
N GLY A 35 12.04 6.79 -10.00
CA GLY A 35 12.57 7.31 -11.26
C GLY A 35 13.90 6.66 -11.69
N GLN A 36 14.73 6.26 -10.72
CA GLN A 36 16.02 5.60 -10.97
C GLN A 36 15.92 4.11 -11.33
N LEU A 37 14.78 3.47 -11.00
CA LEU A 37 14.63 2.03 -11.22
C LEU A 37 14.61 1.75 -12.73
N SER A 38 15.41 0.78 -13.18
CA SER A 38 15.46 0.33 -14.59
C SER A 38 14.56 -0.87 -14.81
N ASN A 39 13.93 -0.96 -15.99
CA ASN A 39 13.11 -2.12 -16.38
C ASN A 39 13.24 -2.35 -17.90
N VAL A 40 13.75 -3.50 -18.32
CA VAL A 40 13.92 -3.86 -19.74
C VAL A 40 12.59 -4.09 -20.46
N HIS A 41 11.54 -4.42 -19.73
CA HIS A 41 10.18 -4.60 -20.25
C HIS A 41 9.33 -3.33 -20.11
N ARG A 42 9.97 -2.17 -19.98
CA ARG A 42 9.29 -0.89 -19.85
C ARG A 42 8.55 -0.56 -21.15
N THR A 43 7.27 -0.24 -21.01
CA THR A 43 6.41 0.20 -22.11
C THR A 43 6.26 1.72 -22.10
N GLU A 44 5.91 2.31 -23.24
CA GLU A 44 5.63 3.76 -23.38
C GLU A 44 4.52 4.23 -22.41
N ALA A 45 3.53 3.38 -22.15
CA ALA A 45 2.49 3.66 -21.15
C ALA A 45 3.05 3.81 -19.73
N SER A 46 4.09 3.04 -19.40
CA SER A 46 4.78 3.08 -18.11
C SER A 46 5.66 4.31 -17.98
N GLU A 47 6.35 4.69 -19.04
CA GLU A 47 7.13 5.94 -19.07
C GLU A 47 6.23 7.16 -18.89
N ARG A 48 5.13 7.24 -19.64
CA ARG A 48 4.16 8.32 -19.49
C ARG A 48 3.56 8.35 -18.09
N ALA A 49 3.24 7.21 -17.48
CA ALA A 49 2.74 7.19 -16.12
C ALA A 49 3.79 7.71 -15.11
N ARG A 50 5.06 7.30 -15.25
CA ARG A 50 6.17 7.74 -14.38
C ARG A 50 6.39 9.25 -14.42
N LEU A 51 6.27 9.87 -15.60
CA LEU A 51 6.37 11.32 -15.76
C LEU A 51 5.35 12.09 -14.92
N HIS A 52 4.17 11.51 -14.68
CA HIS A 52 3.09 12.15 -13.92
C HIS A 52 3.09 11.77 -12.43
N ILE A 53 4.01 10.91 -11.96
CA ILE A 53 4.15 10.62 -10.53
C ILE A 53 4.58 11.89 -9.79
N GLY A 54 5.61 12.57 -10.30
CA GLY A 54 6.13 13.81 -9.71
C GLY A 54 6.53 13.61 -8.25
N LYS A 55 5.98 14.43 -7.35
CA LYS A 55 6.17 14.32 -5.89
C LYS A 55 5.54 13.07 -5.26
N GLY A 56 4.71 12.34 -6.01
CA GLY A 56 4.14 11.06 -5.61
C GLY A 56 3.28 11.14 -4.35
N VAL A 57 3.62 10.36 -3.34
CA VAL A 57 2.82 10.20 -2.12
C VAL A 57 3.70 10.18 -0.89
N GLU A 58 3.14 10.60 0.22
CA GLU A 58 3.74 10.43 1.53
C GLU A 58 2.88 9.47 2.35
N LEU A 59 3.52 8.47 2.95
CA LEU A 59 2.94 7.54 3.88
C LEU A 59 3.42 7.92 5.27
N GLU A 60 2.48 8.11 6.18
CA GLU A 60 2.75 8.51 7.55
C GLU A 60 2.13 7.51 8.52
N CYS A 61 2.96 6.84 9.30
CA CYS A 61 2.59 5.99 10.40
C CYS A 61 2.46 6.84 11.67
N ARG A 62 1.24 6.91 12.22
CA ARG A 62 0.93 7.65 13.45
C ARG A 62 0.58 6.71 14.60
N GLY A 63 1.05 7.03 15.80
CA GLY A 63 0.68 6.33 17.03
C GLY A 63 1.03 4.85 17.02
N GLU A 64 0.03 4.01 17.34
CA GLU A 64 0.20 2.56 17.51
C GLU A 64 0.17 1.76 16.21
N GLY A 65 -0.18 2.38 15.08
CA GLY A 65 -0.19 1.71 13.78
C GLY A 65 -1.15 2.31 12.74
N ASP A 66 -1.70 3.48 13.00
CA ASP A 66 -2.53 4.18 12.02
C ASP A 66 -1.69 4.63 10.83
N VAL A 67 -2.19 4.39 9.61
CA VAL A 67 -1.49 4.76 8.39
C VAL A 67 -2.28 5.81 7.62
N TRP A 68 -1.60 6.90 7.32
CA TRP A 68 -2.13 8.02 6.55
C TRP A 68 -1.41 8.09 5.21
N VAL A 69 -2.17 8.43 4.17
CA VAL A 69 -1.65 8.70 2.82
C VAL A 69 -1.94 10.15 2.48
N ARG A 70 -0.88 10.88 2.13
CA ARG A 70 -0.96 12.22 1.57
C ARG A 70 -0.56 12.19 0.11
N CYS A 71 -1.46 12.66 -0.75
CA CYS A 71 -1.18 12.79 -2.18
C CYS A 71 -0.42 14.10 -2.43
N LEU A 72 0.89 14.00 -2.70
CA LEU A 72 1.74 15.13 -3.05
C LEU A 72 1.84 15.36 -4.56
N SER A 73 1.44 14.37 -5.35
CA SER A 73 1.38 14.41 -6.81
C SER A 73 0.28 15.35 -7.30
N ASP A 74 0.50 15.96 -8.47
CA ASP A 74 -0.53 16.73 -9.18
C ASP A 74 -1.61 15.83 -9.82
N HIS A 75 -1.42 14.50 -9.75
CA HIS A 75 -2.38 13.51 -10.25
C HIS A 75 -2.97 12.71 -9.10
N ALA A 76 -4.24 12.31 -9.27
CA ALA A 76 -4.87 11.41 -8.32
C ALA A 76 -4.17 10.05 -8.26
N ILE A 77 -4.17 9.47 -7.07
CA ILE A 77 -3.77 8.08 -6.85
C ILE A 77 -5.00 7.23 -6.57
N PHE A 78 -4.85 5.93 -6.78
CA PHE A 78 -5.93 4.96 -6.62
C PHE A 78 -5.49 3.92 -5.61
N VAL A 79 -6.20 3.82 -4.50
CA VAL A 79 -5.81 2.99 -3.35
C VAL A 79 -6.85 1.92 -3.13
N GLN A 80 -6.39 0.69 -2.97
CA GLN A 80 -7.16 -0.41 -2.40
C GLN A 80 -6.73 -0.56 -0.94
N SER A 81 -7.69 -0.34 -0.06
CA SER A 81 -7.56 -0.47 1.39
C SER A 81 -8.84 -1.08 1.94
N TYR A 82 -8.68 -2.18 2.67
CA TYR A 82 -9.76 -2.87 3.38
C TYR A 82 -10.40 -1.96 4.44
N TYR A 83 -9.62 -1.06 5.05
CA TYR A 83 -10.14 -0.08 6.00
C TYR A 83 -11.09 0.89 5.32
N LEU A 84 -10.70 1.47 4.19
CA LEU A 84 -11.55 2.39 3.45
C LEU A 84 -12.81 1.72 2.90
N ASP A 85 -12.72 0.44 2.51
CA ASP A 85 -13.89 -0.34 2.08
C ASP A 85 -14.90 -0.48 3.22
N ARG A 86 -14.43 -0.81 4.42
CA ARG A 86 -15.26 -0.90 5.64
C ARG A 86 -15.90 0.44 5.98
N GLU A 87 -15.14 1.53 5.95
CA GLU A 87 -15.68 2.88 6.20
C GLU A 87 -16.73 3.30 5.16
N ALA A 88 -16.59 2.83 3.92
CA ALA A 88 -17.57 3.05 2.85
C ALA A 88 -18.77 2.07 2.92
N GLY A 89 -18.80 1.13 3.87
CA GLY A 89 -19.83 0.10 3.99
C GLY A 89 -19.82 -0.91 2.83
N ARG A 90 -18.67 -1.13 2.20
CA ARG A 90 -18.47 -2.04 1.07
C ARG A 90 -17.81 -3.33 1.51
N ALA A 91 -17.98 -4.37 0.69
CA ALA A 91 -17.27 -5.62 0.92
C ALA A 91 -15.75 -5.41 0.75
N PRO A 92 -14.91 -6.17 1.46
CA PRO A 92 -13.47 -5.96 1.42
C PRO A 92 -12.88 -6.23 0.03
N GLY A 93 -12.16 -5.25 -0.53
CA GLY A 93 -11.56 -5.29 -1.87
C GLY A 93 -12.53 -5.00 -3.03
N ASP A 94 -13.77 -4.61 -2.75
CA ASP A 94 -14.83 -4.41 -3.74
C ASP A 94 -14.65 -3.12 -4.57
N ILE A 95 -14.07 -2.07 -3.97
CA ILE A 95 -13.93 -0.77 -4.62
C ILE A 95 -12.48 -0.26 -4.60
N VAL A 96 -12.24 0.77 -5.39
CA VAL A 96 -10.95 1.46 -5.47
C VAL A 96 -11.17 2.92 -5.10
N HIS A 97 -10.41 3.38 -4.10
CA HIS A 97 -10.55 4.71 -3.55
C HIS A 97 -9.66 5.68 -4.31
N LYS A 98 -10.26 6.69 -4.93
CA LYS A 98 -9.54 7.73 -5.65
C LYS A 98 -9.19 8.87 -4.70
N ILE A 99 -7.90 9.08 -4.48
CA ILE A 99 -7.37 10.14 -3.62
C ILE A 99 -6.87 11.27 -4.50
N TYR A 100 -7.47 12.45 -4.34
CA TYR A 100 -7.15 13.62 -5.13
C TYR A 100 -5.85 14.31 -4.67
N PRO A 101 -5.17 15.07 -5.55
CA PRO A 101 -4.02 15.90 -5.19
C PRO A 101 -4.29 16.76 -3.95
N GLY A 102 -3.34 16.79 -3.01
CA GLY A 102 -3.45 17.54 -1.76
C GLY A 102 -4.31 16.90 -0.67
N ALA A 103 -5.03 15.81 -0.96
CA ALA A 103 -5.78 15.10 0.06
C ALA A 103 -4.84 14.34 1.02
N ASN A 104 -5.22 14.32 2.29
CA ASN A 104 -4.56 13.57 3.35
C ASN A 104 -5.62 12.71 4.05
N ILE A 105 -5.60 11.40 3.81
CA ILE A 105 -6.64 10.49 4.31
C ILE A 105 -6.02 9.36 5.12
N LYS A 106 -6.78 8.88 6.11
CA LYS A 106 -6.44 7.67 6.85
C LYS A 106 -6.77 6.45 5.98
N VAL A 107 -5.80 5.57 5.75
CA VAL A 107 -5.94 4.37 4.89
C VAL A 107 -5.77 3.06 5.64
N GLY A 108 -5.43 3.11 6.93
CA GLY A 108 -5.29 1.93 7.76
C GLY A 108 -5.50 2.27 9.22
N LEU A 109 -6.06 1.31 9.95
CA LEU A 109 -6.17 1.30 11.40
C LEU A 109 -5.36 0.13 11.93
N TYR A 110 -4.75 0.34 13.09
CA TYR A 110 -4.43 -0.77 13.97
C TYR A 110 -5.52 -0.83 15.06
N ASP A 111 -6.18 -1.98 15.19
CA ASP A 111 -7.19 -2.22 16.21
C ASP A 111 -7.09 -3.68 16.68
N ASP A 112 -6.81 -3.87 17.97
CA ASP A 112 -6.66 -5.18 18.64
C ASP A 112 -7.92 -6.05 18.57
N SER A 113 -9.08 -5.45 18.26
CA SER A 113 -10.35 -6.17 18.12
C SER A 113 -10.55 -6.84 16.76
N ILE A 114 -9.64 -6.61 15.80
CA ILE A 114 -9.72 -7.18 14.46
C ILE A 114 -9.08 -8.57 14.43
N GLY A 115 -9.83 -9.57 13.95
CA GLY A 115 -9.36 -10.94 13.86
C GLY A 115 -8.09 -11.10 13.01
N VAL A 116 -7.27 -12.08 13.39
CA VAL A 116 -5.94 -12.38 12.83
C VAL A 116 -5.93 -12.50 11.29
N ASP A 117 -6.94 -13.14 10.70
CA ASP A 117 -7.06 -13.31 9.24
C ASP A 117 -7.37 -12.00 8.50
N ASP A 118 -8.19 -11.13 9.12
CA ASP A 118 -8.49 -9.80 8.59
C ASP A 118 -7.28 -8.86 8.78
N LEU A 119 -6.54 -9.03 9.87
CA LEU A 119 -5.34 -8.28 10.18
C LEU A 119 -4.29 -8.45 9.07
N ARG A 120 -4.02 -9.69 8.62
CA ARG A 120 -3.10 -9.93 7.49
C ARG A 120 -3.50 -9.18 6.22
N ARG A 121 -4.80 -9.07 5.95
CA ARG A 121 -5.33 -8.35 4.77
C ARG A 121 -5.26 -6.83 4.94
N LEU A 122 -5.42 -6.33 6.16
CA LEU A 122 -5.28 -4.91 6.50
C LEU A 122 -3.81 -4.44 6.46
N CYS A 123 -2.85 -5.34 6.64
CA CYS A 123 -1.42 -5.04 6.54
C CYS A 123 -0.94 -4.73 5.11
N ILE A 124 -1.76 -5.01 4.08
CA ILE A 124 -1.36 -4.88 2.68
C ILE A 124 -2.15 -3.76 2.04
N LEU A 125 -1.46 -2.68 1.70
CA LEU A 125 -2.02 -1.58 0.92
C LEU A 125 -1.52 -1.65 -0.50
N ARG A 126 -2.42 -1.51 -1.47
CA ARG A 126 -2.07 -1.45 -2.88
C ARG A 126 -2.47 -0.12 -3.44
N MET A 127 -1.56 0.53 -4.15
CA MET A 127 -1.89 1.80 -4.80
C MET A 127 -1.30 1.91 -6.20
N SER A 128 -2.08 2.50 -7.10
CA SER A 128 -1.64 2.86 -8.44
C SER A 128 -1.55 4.36 -8.61
N PHE A 129 -0.49 4.79 -9.29
CA PHE A 129 -0.29 6.18 -9.64
C PHE A 129 -0.96 6.48 -10.98
N VAL A 130 -1.63 7.63 -11.08
CA VAL A 130 -2.17 8.22 -12.33
C VAL A 130 -3.35 7.46 -12.95
N LYS A 131 -3.38 6.13 -12.91
CA LYS A 131 -4.38 5.29 -13.59
C LYS A 131 -5.13 4.39 -12.60
N GLY A 132 -6.45 4.54 -12.56
CA GLY A 132 -7.33 3.66 -11.79
C GLY A 132 -7.62 2.32 -12.48
N TRP A 133 -8.18 1.42 -11.69
CA TRP A 133 -8.72 0.12 -12.08
C TRP A 133 -10.05 -0.13 -11.37
N GLY A 134 -10.80 -1.12 -11.83
CA GLY A 134 -12.14 -1.47 -11.34
C GLY A 134 -13.19 -1.43 -12.44
N PRO A 135 -14.47 -1.65 -12.09
CA PRO A 135 -15.57 -1.70 -13.06
C PRO A 135 -15.72 -0.43 -13.91
N ASP A 136 -15.42 0.73 -13.32
CA ASP A 136 -15.52 2.05 -13.98
C ASP A 136 -14.30 2.40 -14.84
N TYR A 137 -13.32 1.49 -14.94
CA TYR A 137 -12.07 1.72 -15.65
C TYR A 137 -11.85 0.63 -16.72
N PRO A 138 -11.11 0.93 -17.79
CA PRO A 138 -10.73 -0.08 -18.79
C PRO A 138 -9.77 -1.15 -18.24
N ARG A 139 -9.38 -1.05 -16.97
CA ARG A 139 -8.48 -1.98 -16.27
C ARG A 139 -9.27 -2.65 -15.17
N HIS A 140 -9.37 -3.97 -15.21
CA HIS A 140 -10.10 -4.75 -14.20
C HIS A 140 -9.26 -5.04 -12.96
N ASN A 141 -7.93 -5.01 -13.07
CA ASN A 141 -7.02 -5.36 -11.99
C ASN A 141 -5.88 -4.34 -11.88
N ILE A 142 -5.39 -4.07 -10.67
CA ILE A 142 -4.22 -3.22 -10.43
C ILE A 142 -2.98 -3.68 -11.22
N LYS A 143 -2.81 -4.98 -11.43
CA LYS A 143 -1.74 -5.56 -12.26
C LYS A 143 -1.81 -5.13 -13.73
N GLN A 144 -2.91 -4.54 -14.20
CA GLN A 144 -3.01 -3.95 -15.54
C GLN A 144 -2.65 -2.45 -15.55
N THR A 145 -2.42 -1.85 -14.39
CA THR A 145 -1.95 -0.46 -14.30
C THR A 145 -0.47 -0.35 -14.67
N PRO A 146 -0.03 0.79 -15.23
CA PRO A 146 1.35 0.95 -15.68
C PRO A 146 2.35 1.02 -14.52
N CYS A 147 1.99 1.67 -13.42
CA CYS A 147 2.85 1.86 -12.25
C CYS A 147 2.00 1.78 -10.98
N TRP A 148 2.35 0.85 -10.09
CA TRP A 148 1.69 0.63 -8.82
C TRP A 148 2.72 0.10 -7.81
N ILE A 149 2.40 0.23 -6.53
CA ILE A 149 3.19 -0.29 -5.42
C ILE A 149 2.29 -1.10 -4.48
N GLU A 150 2.90 -2.11 -3.87
CA GLU A 150 2.35 -2.85 -2.74
C GLU A 150 3.15 -2.47 -1.49
N ILE A 151 2.45 -2.11 -0.43
CA ILE A 151 3.03 -1.67 0.82
C ILE A 151 2.64 -2.69 1.88
N HIS A 152 3.65 -3.28 2.53
CA HIS A 152 3.46 -4.18 3.66
C HIS A 152 3.74 -3.44 4.96
N LEU A 153 2.73 -3.34 5.80
CA LEU A 153 2.81 -2.71 7.12
C LEU A 153 3.41 -3.71 8.11
N HIS A 154 4.72 -3.63 8.31
CA HIS A 154 5.45 -4.59 9.16
C HIS A 154 5.03 -4.55 10.63
N ARG A 155 4.62 -3.40 11.18
CA ARG A 155 4.15 -3.33 12.58
C ARG A 155 2.91 -4.18 12.80
N ALA A 156 1.95 -4.10 11.88
CA ALA A 156 0.75 -4.94 11.94
C ALA A 156 1.08 -6.43 11.69
N LEU A 157 2.14 -6.75 10.94
CA LEU A 157 2.66 -8.13 10.80
C LEU A 157 3.39 -8.64 12.05
N GLN A 158 4.13 -7.80 12.77
CA GLN A 158 4.77 -8.17 14.04
C GLN A 158 3.72 -8.45 15.12
N LEU A 159 2.67 -7.64 15.18
CA LEU A 159 1.55 -7.85 16.10
C LEU A 159 0.71 -9.07 15.70
N LEU A 160 0.57 -9.34 14.39
CA LEU A 160 0.03 -10.61 13.90
C LEU A 160 0.83 -11.81 14.43
N ASP A 161 2.16 -11.73 14.37
CA ASP A 161 3.06 -12.78 14.86
C ASP A 161 2.94 -12.98 16.38
N GLU A 162 2.83 -11.90 17.15
CA GLU A 162 2.57 -11.94 18.60
C GLU A 162 1.19 -12.54 18.93
N VAL A 163 0.13 -12.17 18.22
CA VAL A 163 -1.21 -12.75 18.41
C VAL A 163 -1.24 -14.23 18.00
N LEU A 164 -0.59 -14.61 16.89
CA LEU A 164 -0.46 -16.01 16.46
C LEU A 164 0.34 -16.86 17.45
N HIS A 165 1.34 -16.28 18.11
CA HIS A 165 2.13 -16.98 19.13
C HIS A 165 1.45 -17.03 20.51
N THR A 166 0.47 -16.16 20.77
CA THR A 166 -0.35 -16.20 22.00
C THR A 166 -1.63 -17.03 21.83
N MET A 167 -2.00 -17.43 20.61
CA MET A 167 -3.06 -18.41 20.39
C MET A 167 -2.64 -19.79 20.95
N PRO A 168 -3.36 -20.34 21.93
CA PRO A 168 -3.01 -21.64 22.51
C PRO A 168 -3.09 -22.75 21.46
N ILE A 169 -2.10 -23.64 21.41
CA ILE A 169 -2.08 -24.89 20.63
C ILE A 169 -3.07 -25.94 21.23
N SER A 170 -4.24 -25.52 21.70
CA SER A 170 -5.07 -26.29 22.64
C SER A 170 -6.33 -26.91 22.04
N GLU A 171 -6.44 -27.10 20.72
CA GLU A 171 -7.55 -27.88 20.11
C GLU A 171 -7.10 -28.85 19.01
N LEU A 172 -5.94 -29.51 19.18
CA LEU A 172 -5.52 -30.61 18.29
C LEU A 172 -5.23 -31.95 19.00
N CYS A 173 -5.64 -32.12 20.26
CA CYS A 173 -5.74 -33.45 20.86
C CYS A 173 -7.21 -33.88 20.93
N PRO A 174 -7.67 -34.85 20.11
CA PRO A 174 -8.85 -35.63 20.47
C PRO A 174 -8.50 -36.39 21.74
N LEU A 175 -9.25 -36.15 22.81
CA LEU A 175 -9.25 -36.97 24.00
C LEU A 175 -9.73 -38.39 23.63
N ASP A 176 -8.95 -39.37 24.09
CA ASP A 176 -9.20 -40.81 24.27
C ASP A 176 -10.47 -41.45 23.68
#